data_AF-A0A1D8GLE9-F1
#
_entry.id   AF-A0A1D8GLE9-F1
#
_cell.length_a   1.000
_cell.length_b   1.000
_cell.length_c   1.000
_cell.angle_alpha   90.00
_cell.angle_beta   90.00
_cell.angle_gamma   90.00
#
_symmetry.space_group_name_H-M   'P 1'
#
loop_
_entity.id
_entity.type
_entity.pdbx_description
1 polymer ?
#
loop_
_entity_poly.entity_id
_entity_poly.type
_entity_poly.pdbx_seq_one_letter_code
_entity_poly.pdbx_strand_id
1 'polypeptide(L)'
;MKTIKQNLCILLVCVLFSGFISYGTADLTEVKAIQKTVHMSVGKNSSATQDVLFLDNRIYVPIRFVSEALGLHVDWNSNKHQLTIHTEPSFTDFDEADPLNGERFVYGEILSINEKNRLLTIEEHYDDQYIHTEPHLFVSPEAVVILQRNDKVMNLDFKDLKIGDVVGMVLNKEGEIRGIILNN
;
A
#
# COMPACT_ATOMS: atom_id res chain seq x y z
N MET A 1 -52.59 74.12 -16.83
CA MET A 1 -52.72 73.07 -15.79
C MET A 1 -52.37 71.66 -16.27
N LYS A 2 -52.59 71.31 -17.54
CA LYS A 2 -52.25 69.98 -18.13
C LYS A 2 -50.74 69.68 -18.15
N THR A 3 -49.93 70.64 -18.56
CA THR A 3 -48.45 70.55 -18.65
C THR A 3 -47.76 70.39 -17.29
N ILE A 4 -48.25 71.07 -16.25
CA ILE A 4 -47.70 70.97 -14.88
C ILE A 4 -47.95 69.59 -14.26
N LYS A 5 -49.16 69.02 -14.44
CA LYS A 5 -49.48 67.67 -13.95
C LYS A 5 -48.67 66.59 -14.67
N GLN A 6 -48.40 66.78 -15.95
CA GLN A 6 -47.62 65.84 -16.76
C GLN A 6 -46.14 65.85 -16.36
N ASN A 7 -45.56 67.02 -16.12
CA ASN A 7 -44.18 67.14 -15.61
C ASN A 7 -44.04 66.61 -14.18
N LEU A 8 -45.07 66.79 -13.33
CA LEU A 8 -45.11 66.23 -11.98
C LEU A 8 -45.18 64.70 -11.99
N CYS A 9 -45.99 64.11 -12.87
CA CYS A 9 -46.03 62.65 -13.05
C CYS A 9 -44.70 62.08 -13.54
N ILE A 10 -44.01 62.74 -14.48
CA ILE A 10 -42.70 62.29 -14.97
C ILE A 10 -41.68 62.30 -13.84
N LEU A 11 -41.66 63.36 -13.02
CA LEU A 11 -40.73 63.47 -11.91
C LEU A 11 -40.99 62.40 -10.84
N LEU A 12 -42.26 62.08 -10.58
CA LEU A 12 -42.66 61.04 -9.62
C LEU A 12 -42.31 59.63 -10.13
N VAL A 13 -42.42 59.37 -11.43
CA VAL A 13 -41.98 58.11 -12.06
C VAL A 13 -40.45 57.96 -12.02
N CYS A 14 -39.69 59.04 -12.25
CA CYS A 14 -38.22 58.99 -12.16
C CYS A 14 -37.73 58.69 -10.73
N VAL A 15 -38.38 59.25 -9.70
CA VAL A 15 -38.04 58.97 -8.29
C VAL A 15 -38.34 57.51 -7.93
N LEU A 16 -39.45 56.94 -8.41
CA LEU A 16 -39.77 55.52 -8.21
C LEU A 16 -38.81 54.58 -8.95
N PHE A 17 -38.28 54.99 -10.11
CA PHE A 17 -37.31 54.20 -10.87
C PHE A 17 -35.90 54.23 -10.26
N SER A 18 -35.53 55.30 -9.54
CA SER A 18 -34.24 55.38 -8.85
C SER A 18 -34.13 54.52 -7.58
N GLY A 19 -35.25 53.98 -7.08
CA GLY A 19 -35.28 53.20 -5.83
C GLY A 19 -34.87 51.72 -5.96
N PHE A 20 -34.67 51.20 -7.17
CA PHE A 20 -34.42 49.78 -7.41
C PHE A 20 -32.99 49.46 -7.85
N ILE A 21 -31.99 50.08 -7.22
CA ILE A 21 -30.61 49.60 -7.36
C ILE A 21 -30.39 48.49 -6.32
N SER A 22 -30.75 47.26 -6.71
CA SER A 22 -30.42 46.07 -5.93
C SER A 22 -28.93 45.76 -6.11
N TYR A 23 -28.10 46.16 -5.14
CA TYR A 23 -26.71 45.73 -5.09
C TYR A 23 -26.67 44.27 -4.63
N GLY A 24 -26.55 43.35 -5.58
CA GLY A 24 -26.26 41.95 -5.27
C GLY A 24 -24.84 41.86 -4.70
N THR A 25 -24.69 41.62 -3.40
CA THR A 25 -23.41 41.18 -2.85
C THR A 25 -23.27 39.69 -3.16
N ALA A 26 -22.31 39.34 -4.03
CA ALA A 26 -21.87 37.97 -4.14
C ALA A 26 -20.97 37.72 -2.93
N ASP A 27 -21.47 36.96 -1.96
CA ASP A 27 -20.67 36.52 -0.81
C ASP A 27 -19.68 35.46 -1.31
N LEU A 28 -18.52 35.91 -1.77
CA LEU A 28 -17.42 35.04 -2.18
C LEU A 28 -16.65 34.67 -0.92
N THR A 29 -16.66 33.40 -0.54
CA THR A 29 -15.76 32.89 0.50
C THR A 29 -14.33 33.04 0.02
N GLU A 30 -13.61 34.03 0.53
CA GLU A 30 -12.19 34.23 0.23
C GLU A 30 -11.38 33.07 0.83
N VAL A 31 -10.89 32.17 -0.01
CA VAL A 31 -10.00 31.08 0.40
C VAL A 31 -8.60 31.65 0.59
N LYS A 32 -8.24 32.00 1.83
CA LYS A 32 -6.91 32.48 2.17
C LYS A 32 -5.95 31.31 2.39
N ALA A 33 -5.32 30.85 1.31
CA ALA A 33 -4.25 29.87 1.38
C ALA A 33 -2.89 30.58 1.45
N ILE A 34 -2.03 30.18 2.39
CA ILE A 34 -0.68 30.74 2.56
C ILE A 34 0.34 29.63 2.29
N GLN A 35 1.17 29.80 1.25
CA GLN A 35 2.30 28.91 1.02
C GLN A 35 3.49 29.39 1.86
N LYS A 36 4.08 28.49 2.64
CA LYS A 36 5.26 28.80 3.44
C LYS A 36 6.23 27.62 3.43
N THR A 37 7.50 27.95 3.39
CA THR A 37 8.59 27.00 3.55
C THR A 37 8.77 26.62 5.03
N VAL A 38 8.72 25.33 5.34
CA VAL A 38 8.80 24.79 6.71
C VAL A 38 9.86 23.68 6.77
N HIS A 39 10.59 23.61 7.87
CA HIS A 39 11.46 22.48 8.18
C HIS A 39 10.61 21.30 8.63
N MET A 40 10.64 20.21 7.87
CA MET A 40 9.88 19.00 8.16
C MET A 40 10.84 17.84 8.45
N SER A 41 10.57 17.12 9.53
CA SER A 41 11.28 15.91 9.94
C SER A 41 10.29 14.75 10.01
N VAL A 42 10.62 13.65 9.36
CA VAL A 42 9.83 12.41 9.29
C VAL A 42 10.73 11.27 9.76
N GLY A 43 10.34 10.59 10.84
CA GLY A 43 11.19 9.57 11.47
C GLY A 43 12.49 10.14 12.05
N LYS A 44 13.53 9.30 12.14
CA LYS A 44 14.82 9.68 12.73
C LYS A 44 15.82 10.28 11.73
N ASN A 45 15.70 9.95 10.43
CA ASN A 45 16.76 10.19 9.45
C ASN A 45 16.35 11.10 8.28
N SER A 46 15.07 11.46 8.15
CA SER A 46 14.58 12.21 6.98
C SER A 46 14.15 13.60 7.42
N SER A 47 15.00 14.60 7.18
CA SER A 47 14.69 16.00 7.48
C SER A 47 15.00 16.88 6.27
N ALA A 48 14.02 17.66 5.84
CA ALA A 48 14.19 18.59 4.73
C ALA A 48 13.28 19.80 4.88
N THR A 49 13.65 20.85 4.18
CA THR A 49 12.80 22.03 4.03
C THR A 49 11.80 21.78 2.90
N GLN A 50 10.51 21.94 3.17
CA GLN A 50 9.43 21.69 2.21
C GLN A 50 8.47 22.87 2.17
N ASP A 51 7.97 23.18 0.98
CA ASP A 51 6.88 24.15 0.84
C ASP A 51 5.56 23.47 1.18
N VAL A 52 4.85 24.06 2.14
CA VAL A 52 3.58 23.55 2.64
C VAL A 52 2.50 24.60 2.48
N LEU A 53 1.25 24.15 2.36
CA LEU A 53 0.09 25.05 2.26
C LEU A 53 -0.62 25.12 3.60
N PHE A 54 -0.76 26.33 4.14
CA PHE A 54 -1.63 26.61 5.27
C PHE A 54 -2.99 27.03 4.74
N LEU A 55 -4.02 26.23 5.03
CA LEU A 55 -5.38 26.45 4.57
C LEU A 55 -6.34 25.97 5.66
N ASP A 56 -7.32 26.80 6.03
CA ASP A 56 -8.38 26.46 6.99
C ASP A 56 -7.86 25.81 8.28
N ASN A 57 -6.81 26.40 8.85
CA ASN A 57 -6.16 25.93 10.07
C ASN A 57 -5.52 24.53 9.96
N ARG A 58 -5.27 24.05 8.72
CA ARG A 58 -4.57 22.81 8.40
C ARG A 58 -3.28 23.10 7.63
N ILE A 59 -2.34 22.18 7.75
CA ILE A 59 -1.08 22.20 6.99
C ILE A 59 -1.14 21.04 6.01
N TYR A 60 -1.07 21.35 4.71
CA TYR A 60 -0.98 20.36 3.65
C TYR A 60 0.49 20.17 3.29
N VAL A 61 0.96 18.93 3.43
CA VAL A 61 2.35 18.56 3.24
C VAL A 61 2.51 17.73 1.96
N PRO A 62 3.69 17.77 1.30
CA PRO A 62 3.97 16.92 0.15
C PRO A 62 3.92 15.44 0.52
N ILE A 63 2.89 14.72 0.04
CA ILE A 63 2.70 13.29 0.33
C ILE A 63 3.90 12.43 -0.12
N ARG A 64 4.54 12.80 -1.24
CA ARG A 64 5.73 12.10 -1.75
C ARG A 64 6.87 12.13 -0.74
N PHE A 65 7.20 13.32 -0.22
CA PHE A 65 8.27 13.45 0.76
C PHE A 65 8.01 12.59 2.00
N VAL A 66 6.78 12.62 2.52
CA VAL A 66 6.41 11.82 3.70
C VAL A 66 6.51 10.32 3.40
N SER A 67 6.05 9.88 2.23
CA SER A 67 6.04 8.47 1.84
C SER A 67 7.45 7.93 1.60
N GLU A 68 8.28 8.64 0.83
CA GLU A 68 9.67 8.25 0.56
C GLU A 68 10.51 8.27 1.85
N ALA A 69 10.27 9.25 2.73
CA ALA A 69 10.92 9.30 4.04
C ALA A 69 10.59 8.10 4.93
N LEU A 70 9.46 7.44 4.69
CA LEU A 70 9.03 6.20 5.35
C LEU A 70 9.49 4.93 4.62
N GLY A 71 10.30 5.06 3.56
CA GLY A 71 10.80 3.94 2.76
C GLY A 71 9.77 3.37 1.78
N LEU A 72 8.71 4.12 1.47
CA LEU A 72 7.69 3.71 0.50
C LEU A 72 8.04 4.23 -0.89
N HIS A 73 7.69 3.46 -1.92
CA HIS A 73 7.85 3.88 -3.31
C HIS A 73 6.58 4.59 -3.80
N VAL A 74 6.74 5.70 -4.53
CA VAL A 74 5.61 6.53 -5.01
C VAL A 74 5.64 6.60 -6.53
N ASP A 75 4.61 6.05 -7.16
CA ASP A 75 4.39 6.12 -8.61
C ASP A 75 3.30 7.16 -8.95
N TRP A 76 3.51 7.91 -10.02
CA TRP A 76 2.57 8.90 -10.54
C TRP A 76 2.21 8.59 -11.99
N ASN A 77 0.96 8.21 -12.20
CA ASN A 77 0.39 8.05 -13.53
C ASN A 77 -0.30 9.34 -13.97
N SER A 78 0.38 10.16 -14.77
CA SER A 78 -0.13 11.43 -15.28
C SER A 78 -1.37 11.28 -16.15
N ASN A 79 -1.44 10.22 -16.97
CA ASN A 79 -2.56 9.99 -17.88
C ASN A 79 -3.86 9.72 -17.11
N LYS A 80 -3.77 9.00 -15.97
CA LYS A 80 -4.91 8.64 -15.12
C LYS A 80 -5.12 9.62 -13.96
N HIS A 81 -4.25 10.61 -13.78
CA HIS A 81 -4.20 11.47 -12.59
C HIS A 81 -4.18 10.66 -11.28
N GLN A 82 -3.43 9.55 -11.28
CA GLN A 82 -3.42 8.58 -10.19
C GLN A 82 -2.05 8.53 -9.53
N LEU A 83 -2.02 8.66 -8.21
CA LEU A 83 -0.84 8.43 -7.37
C LEU A 83 -0.98 7.07 -6.68
N THR A 84 0.03 6.22 -6.82
CA THR A 84 0.10 4.91 -6.18
C THR A 84 1.28 4.90 -5.22
N ILE A 85 1.06 4.48 -3.98
CA ILE A 85 2.11 4.30 -2.98
C ILE A 85 2.27 2.81 -2.78
N HIS A 86 3.45 2.31 -3.12
CA HIS A 86 3.83 0.92 -2.91
C HIS A 86 4.55 0.83 -1.58
N THR A 87 4.04 -0.03 -0.71
CA THR A 87 4.91 -0.66 0.28
C THR A 87 5.79 -1.62 -0.50
N GLU A 88 7.12 -1.48 -0.41
CA GLU A 88 7.96 -2.63 -0.73
C GLU A 88 7.41 -3.80 0.08
N PRO A 89 7.12 -4.95 -0.55
CA PRO A 89 6.65 -6.08 0.20
C PRO A 89 7.72 -6.37 1.25
N SER A 90 7.32 -6.42 2.53
CA SER A 90 8.27 -6.68 3.63
C SER A 90 8.91 -8.07 3.52
N PHE A 91 8.50 -8.86 2.53
CA PHE A 91 8.98 -10.19 2.24
C PHE A 91 8.89 -10.49 0.73
N THR A 92 9.77 -11.35 0.24
CA THR A 92 9.66 -12.01 -1.06
C THR A 92 8.67 -13.16 -0.95
N ASP A 93 7.69 -13.20 -1.85
CA ASP A 93 6.73 -14.31 -1.96
C ASP A 93 7.18 -15.33 -3.03
N PHE A 94 6.51 -16.48 -3.12
CA PHE A 94 6.68 -17.45 -4.19
C PHE A 94 5.34 -17.92 -4.75
N ASP A 95 5.28 -18.17 -6.06
CA ASP A 95 4.06 -18.62 -6.73
C ASP A 95 3.62 -20.00 -6.21
N GLU A 96 2.30 -20.23 -6.17
CA GLU A 96 1.70 -21.53 -5.89
C GLU A 96 2.27 -22.63 -6.83
N ALA A 97 2.20 -23.88 -6.40
CA ALA A 97 2.66 -25.00 -7.22
C ALA A 97 1.84 -25.09 -8.50
N ASP A 98 2.50 -25.27 -9.65
CA ASP A 98 1.85 -25.54 -10.94
C ASP A 98 1.98 -27.03 -11.35
N PRO A 99 0.93 -27.86 -11.14
CA PRO A 99 0.97 -29.27 -11.50
C PRO A 99 1.15 -29.54 -12.98
N LEU A 100 0.75 -28.61 -13.86
CA LEU A 100 0.89 -28.79 -15.31
C LEU A 100 2.35 -28.71 -15.76
N ASN A 101 3.18 -27.98 -15.00
CA ASN A 101 4.61 -27.85 -15.22
C ASN A 101 5.44 -28.87 -14.43
N GLY A 102 4.79 -29.83 -13.78
CA GLY A 102 5.45 -30.90 -13.01
C GLY A 102 5.84 -30.47 -11.59
N GLU A 103 5.35 -29.33 -11.11
CA GLU A 103 5.54 -28.94 -9.72
C GLU A 103 4.57 -29.67 -8.81
N ARG A 104 4.96 -29.85 -7.54
CA ARG A 104 4.10 -30.47 -6.53
C ARG A 104 4.12 -29.67 -5.24
N PHE A 105 2.95 -29.56 -4.63
CA PHE A 105 2.83 -29.09 -3.26
C PHE A 105 2.90 -30.27 -2.30
N VAL A 106 3.68 -30.13 -1.23
CA VAL A 106 3.86 -31.13 -0.18
C VAL A 106 3.66 -30.47 1.17
N TYR A 107 2.94 -31.12 2.07
CA TYR A 107 2.71 -30.65 3.43
C TYR A 107 3.18 -31.71 4.42
N GLY A 108 3.87 -31.30 5.48
CA GLY A 108 4.43 -32.26 6.44
C GLY A 108 5.21 -31.63 7.58
N GLU A 109 5.71 -32.47 8.47
CA GLU A 109 6.56 -32.09 9.60
C GLU A 109 8.04 -32.35 9.29
N ILE A 110 8.92 -31.41 9.65
CA ILE A 110 10.36 -31.57 9.47
C ILE A 110 10.93 -32.53 10.54
N LEU A 111 11.45 -33.68 10.11
CA LEU A 111 12.08 -34.67 10.99
C LEU A 111 13.59 -34.43 11.16
N SER A 112 14.25 -33.95 10.11
CA SER A 112 15.70 -33.72 10.11
C SER A 112 16.12 -32.63 9.13
N ILE A 113 17.14 -31.87 9.51
CA ILE A 113 17.72 -30.77 8.73
C ILE A 113 19.23 -31.00 8.61
N ASN A 114 19.72 -31.06 7.38
CA ASN A 114 21.14 -30.95 7.08
C ASN A 114 21.43 -29.59 6.44
N GLU A 115 21.89 -28.66 7.26
CA GLU A 115 22.22 -27.28 6.84
C GLU A 115 23.27 -27.22 5.73
N LYS A 116 24.31 -28.06 5.80
CA LYS A 116 25.45 -28.02 4.87
C LYS A 116 25.04 -28.41 3.45
N ASN A 117 24.18 -29.42 3.35
CA ASN A 117 23.74 -29.96 2.07
C ASN A 117 22.35 -29.45 1.65
N ARG A 118 21.76 -28.54 2.44
CA ARG A 118 20.38 -28.06 2.29
C ARG A 118 19.38 -29.20 2.04
N LEU A 119 19.45 -30.23 2.88
CA LEU A 119 18.61 -31.41 2.78
C LEU A 119 17.63 -31.46 3.96
N LEU A 120 16.35 -31.60 3.66
CA LEU A 120 15.29 -31.85 4.63
C LEU A 120 14.84 -33.30 4.55
N THR A 121 14.53 -33.88 5.70
CA THR A 121 13.74 -35.11 5.79
C THR A 121 12.43 -34.75 6.45
N ILE A 122 11.32 -35.11 5.81
CA ILE A 122 9.98 -34.70 6.23
C ILE A 122 9.08 -35.92 6.41
N GLU A 123 8.09 -35.80 7.28
CA GLU A 123 6.94 -36.71 7.34
C GLU A 123 5.78 -36.06 6.59
N GLU A 124 5.42 -36.58 5.41
CA GLU A 124 4.31 -36.03 4.63
C GLU A 124 2.95 -36.34 5.29
N HIS A 125 2.12 -35.30 5.46
CA HIS A 125 0.75 -35.41 5.96
C HIS A 125 -0.24 -35.41 4.77
N TYR A 126 -0.97 -36.51 4.58
CA TYR A 126 -2.06 -36.61 3.61
C TYR A 126 -3.41 -36.63 4.34
N ASP A 127 -4.42 -35.97 3.77
CA ASP A 127 -5.73 -35.74 4.43
C ASP A 127 -6.39 -37.01 4.98
N ASP A 128 -6.26 -38.17 4.34
CA ASP A 128 -7.06 -39.35 4.74
C ASP A 128 -6.34 -40.71 4.69
N GLN A 129 -5.08 -40.81 4.26
CA GLN A 129 -4.30 -42.07 4.29
C GLN A 129 -2.82 -41.81 4.59
N TYR A 130 -2.39 -42.24 5.78
CA TYR A 130 -0.98 -42.22 6.19
C TYR A 130 -0.16 -43.19 5.33
N ILE A 131 0.56 -42.65 4.36
CA ILE A 131 1.74 -43.31 3.81
C ILE A 131 2.93 -42.52 4.34
N HIS A 132 3.59 -43.05 5.37
CA HIS A 132 4.84 -42.55 5.92
C HIS A 132 5.93 -42.72 4.86
N THR A 133 6.06 -41.76 3.95
CA THR A 133 7.28 -41.60 3.18
C THR A 133 8.10 -40.52 3.85
N GLU A 134 9.36 -40.84 4.15
CA GLU A 134 10.37 -39.91 4.63
C GLU A 134 11.25 -39.48 3.43
N PRO A 135 10.76 -38.63 2.51
CA PRO A 135 11.59 -38.22 1.39
C PRO A 135 12.72 -37.32 1.89
N HIS A 136 13.93 -37.59 1.40
CA HIS A 136 15.04 -36.68 1.49
C HIS A 136 14.89 -35.64 0.36
N LEU A 137 14.55 -34.41 0.72
CA LEU A 137 14.28 -33.32 -0.22
C LEU A 137 15.39 -32.29 -0.17
N PHE A 138 15.96 -31.98 -1.34
CA PHE A 138 16.92 -30.89 -1.47
C PHE A 138 16.18 -29.55 -1.53
N VAL A 139 16.72 -28.55 -0.84
CA VAL A 139 16.20 -27.19 -0.86
C VAL A 139 17.09 -26.35 -1.78
N SER A 140 16.49 -25.81 -2.84
CA SER A 140 17.17 -24.98 -3.82
C SER A 140 17.90 -23.81 -3.13
N PRO A 141 19.10 -23.42 -3.60
CA PRO A 141 19.80 -22.23 -3.15
C PRO A 141 18.92 -20.96 -3.11
N GLU A 142 18.01 -20.86 -4.07
CA GLU A 142 17.11 -19.73 -4.29
C GLU A 142 15.74 -19.90 -3.59
N ALA A 143 15.57 -20.97 -2.81
CA ALA A 143 14.29 -21.24 -2.17
C ALA A 143 13.88 -20.13 -1.20
N VAL A 144 12.65 -19.67 -1.34
CA VAL A 144 12.05 -18.65 -0.48
C VAL A 144 11.36 -19.33 0.70
N VAL A 145 11.74 -18.95 1.93
CA VAL A 145 11.10 -19.45 3.15
C VAL A 145 10.28 -18.33 3.77
N ILE A 146 9.02 -18.62 4.09
CA ILE A 146 8.04 -17.65 4.58
C ILE A 146 7.48 -18.15 5.90
N LEU A 147 7.49 -17.28 6.92
CA LEU A 147 6.73 -17.47 8.14
C LEU A 147 5.52 -16.55 8.12
N GLN A 148 4.33 -17.15 8.17
CA GLN A 148 3.08 -16.45 8.36
C GLN A 148 2.59 -16.63 9.80
N ARG A 149 2.34 -15.51 10.48
CA ARG A 149 1.79 -15.48 11.84
C ARG A 149 0.72 -14.40 11.95
N ASN A 150 -0.54 -14.82 12.05
CA ASN A 150 -1.70 -13.94 11.90
C ASN A 150 -1.59 -13.12 10.58
N ASP A 151 -1.71 -11.80 10.66
CA ASP A 151 -1.61 -10.87 9.52
C ASP A 151 -0.17 -10.47 9.17
N LYS A 152 0.85 -11.08 9.80
CA LYS A 152 2.26 -10.75 9.57
C LYS A 152 2.94 -11.86 8.80
N VAL A 153 3.73 -11.44 7.81
CA VAL A 153 4.52 -12.33 6.96
C VAL A 153 5.96 -11.83 6.93
N MET A 154 6.91 -12.74 7.01
CA MET A 154 8.34 -12.43 6.91
C MET A 154 9.10 -13.55 6.24
N ASN A 155 10.19 -13.21 5.55
CA ASN A 155 11.14 -14.22 5.09
C ASN A 155 11.97 -14.76 6.25
N LEU A 156 12.27 -16.05 6.17
CA LEU A 156 13.24 -16.73 7.02
C LEU A 156 14.44 -17.19 6.18
N ASP A 157 15.57 -17.40 6.85
CA ASP A 157 16.67 -18.14 6.27
C ASP A 157 16.43 -19.65 6.46
N PHE A 158 17.05 -20.48 5.62
CA PHE A 158 16.98 -21.95 5.77
C PHE A 158 17.42 -22.44 7.16
N LYS A 159 18.39 -21.75 7.78
CA LYS A 159 18.91 -22.04 9.14
C LYS A 159 17.89 -21.77 10.25
N ASP A 160 16.83 -21.01 9.97
CA ASP A 160 15.82 -20.64 10.97
C ASP A 160 14.74 -21.71 11.11
N LEU A 161 14.68 -22.66 10.17
CA LEU A 161 13.84 -23.84 10.22
C LEU A 161 14.26 -24.76 11.38
N LYS A 162 13.29 -25.43 11.97
CA LYS A 162 13.49 -26.33 13.11
C LYS A 162 12.88 -27.69 12.85
N ILE A 163 13.47 -28.69 13.49
CA ILE A 163 12.87 -30.01 13.60
C ILE A 163 11.55 -29.85 14.37
N GLY A 164 10.48 -30.44 13.84
CA GLY A 164 9.12 -30.32 14.33
C GLY A 164 8.31 -29.16 13.74
N ASP A 165 8.91 -28.31 12.90
CA ASP A 165 8.14 -27.31 12.17
C ASP A 165 7.22 -28.00 11.15
N VAL A 166 5.94 -27.62 11.16
CA VAL A 166 4.95 -28.06 10.18
C VAL A 166 4.93 -27.08 9.01
N VAL A 167 5.24 -27.58 7.83
CA VAL A 167 5.55 -26.74 6.66
C VAL A 167 4.79 -27.19 5.41
N GLY A 168 4.35 -26.22 4.63
CA GLY A 168 3.98 -26.42 3.22
C GLY A 168 5.19 -26.13 2.33
N MET A 169 5.40 -26.93 1.30
CA MET A 169 6.54 -26.83 0.41
C MET A 169 6.09 -26.93 -1.05
N VAL A 170 6.67 -26.10 -1.90
CA VAL A 170 6.52 -26.22 -3.35
C VAL A 170 7.80 -26.79 -3.92
N LEU A 171 7.67 -27.92 -4.60
CA LEU A 171 8.77 -28.60 -5.27
C LEU A 171 8.68 -28.36 -6.77
N ASN A 172 9.82 -28.08 -7.40
CA ASN A 172 9.94 -27.96 -8.84
C ASN A 172 9.86 -29.33 -9.54
N LYS A 173 9.90 -29.34 -10.87
CA LYS A 173 9.88 -30.56 -11.69
C LYS A 173 11.07 -31.50 -11.45
N GLU A 174 12.19 -30.97 -10.93
CA GLU A 174 13.36 -31.75 -10.51
C GLU A 174 13.19 -32.40 -9.12
N GLY A 175 12.14 -32.06 -8.39
CA GLY A 175 11.87 -32.54 -7.04
C GLY A 175 12.60 -31.77 -5.94
N GLU A 176 13.20 -30.62 -6.26
CA GLU A 176 13.83 -29.71 -5.29
C GLU A 176 12.81 -28.70 -4.76
N ILE A 177 12.91 -28.38 -3.48
CA ILE A 177 12.05 -27.38 -2.82
C ILE A 177 12.47 -25.99 -3.28
N ARG A 178 11.54 -25.24 -3.88
CA ARG A 178 11.71 -23.83 -4.28
C ARG A 178 11.00 -22.83 -3.36
N GLY A 179 10.04 -23.29 -2.56
CA GLY A 179 9.29 -22.45 -1.63
C GLY A 179 8.91 -23.24 -0.39
N ILE A 180 9.01 -22.62 0.78
CA ILE A 180 8.59 -23.18 2.07
C ILE A 180 7.72 -22.15 2.78
N ILE A 181 6.54 -22.56 3.23
CA ILE A 181 5.64 -21.74 4.05
C ILE A 181 5.41 -22.42 5.40
N LEU A 182 5.60 -21.67 6.47
CA LEU A 182 5.31 -22.06 7.84
C LEU A 182 4.09 -21.27 8.31
N ASN A 183 3.09 -21.97 8.84
CA ASN A 183 1.90 -21.35 9.40
C ASN A 183 1.80 -21.68 10.89
N ASN A 184 1.93 -20.64 11.74
CA ASN A 184 2.00 -20.75 13.20
C ASN A 184 1.03 -19.78 13.90
#